data_AF-A0A7Y3F424-F1
#
_entry.id   AF-A0A7Y3F424-F1
#
_cell.length_a   1.000
_cell.length_b   1.000
_cell.length_c   1.000
_cell.angle_alpha   90.00
_cell.angle_beta   90.00
_cell.angle_gamma   90.00
#
_symmetry.space_group_name_H-M   'P 1'
#
loop_
_entity.id
_entity.type
_entity.pdbx_description
1 polymer ?
#
loop_
_entity_poly.entity_id
_entity_poly.type
_entity_poly.pdbx_seq_one_letter_code
_entity_poly.pdbx_strand_id
1 'polypeptide(L)'
;MQFKYPELLWALFLLLIPIFIHLFRLRRFKKTPFTNVKLLQKVVSESRKSNTLKKWLLLFTRLMVFAAVIIAFTQPFFAKKSALQEKETVIYLDNSFSMQAKSDQGSLLDKAIQELIKAVPEGEKFNLFTNNSEFRNIELKDIQNDLLTIVPTPDQLNLDEIQLKANNFFSKNTNAIKNLIIVSDFQKRLASGNKDA
;
A
#
# COMPACT_ATOMS: atom_id res chain seq x y z
N MET A 1 -11.26 -8.24 3.91
CA MET A 1 -10.27 -7.47 4.69
C MET A 1 -9.15 -8.44 5.03
N GLN A 2 -7.91 -8.08 4.77
CA GLN A 2 -6.75 -8.91 5.13
C GLN A 2 -6.03 -8.24 6.30
N PHE A 3 -5.31 -9.03 7.08
CA PHE A 3 -4.52 -8.55 8.23
C PHE A 3 -3.06 -8.78 7.92
N LYS A 4 -2.21 -7.80 8.23
CA LYS A 4 -0.76 -7.95 8.00
C LYS A 4 -0.15 -8.95 8.97
N TYR A 5 -0.68 -9.00 10.20
CA TYR A 5 -0.24 -9.87 11.28
C TYR A 5 -1.43 -10.66 11.85
N PRO A 6 -1.90 -11.70 11.15
CA PRO A 6 -3.08 -12.46 11.56
C PRO A 6 -2.89 -13.21 12.88
N GLU A 7 -1.66 -13.57 13.25
CA GLU A 7 -1.31 -14.28 14.48
C GLU A 7 -1.68 -13.48 15.74
N LEU A 8 -1.67 -12.14 15.69
CA LEU A 8 -2.06 -11.30 16.82
C LEU A 8 -3.54 -11.44 17.17
N LEU A 9 -4.39 -11.93 16.27
CA LEU A 9 -5.80 -12.20 16.58
C LEU A 9 -5.95 -13.26 17.67
N TRP A 10 -4.98 -14.16 17.85
CA TRP A 10 -4.97 -15.11 18.97
C TRP A 10 -4.87 -14.41 20.34
N ALA A 11 -4.32 -13.20 20.40
CA ALA A 11 -4.29 -12.42 21.64
C ALA A 11 -5.69 -12.02 22.11
N LEU A 12 -6.73 -12.03 21.26
CA LEU A 12 -8.12 -11.82 21.69
C LEU A 12 -8.56 -12.87 22.72
N PHE A 13 -8.02 -14.08 22.70
CA PHE A 13 -8.31 -15.10 23.71
C PHE A 13 -7.82 -14.68 25.11
N LEU A 14 -6.81 -13.82 25.21
CA LEU A 14 -6.34 -13.28 26.50
C LEU A 14 -7.42 -12.43 27.19
N LEU A 15 -8.36 -11.85 26.43
CA LEU A 15 -9.50 -11.12 26.98
C LEU A 15 -10.46 -12.00 27.78
N LEU A 16 -10.38 -13.33 27.66
CA LEU A 16 -11.12 -14.24 28.52
C LEU A 16 -10.71 -14.12 29.99
N ILE A 17 -9.45 -13.76 30.28
CA ILE A 17 -8.97 -13.62 31.66
C ILE A 17 -9.79 -12.60 32.46
N PRO A 18 -9.93 -11.32 32.04
CA PRO A 18 -10.75 -10.35 32.78
C PRO A 18 -12.23 -10.72 32.81
N ILE A 19 -12.74 -11.44 31.81
CA ILE A 19 -14.12 -11.96 31.81
C ILE A 19 -14.28 -12.99 32.93
N PHE A 20 -13.39 -13.98 33.01
CA PHE A 20 -13.41 -15.00 34.05
C PHE A 20 -13.22 -14.39 35.44
N ILE A 21 -12.26 -13.47 35.63
CA ILE A 21 -12.07 -12.77 36.91
C ILE A 21 -13.33 -12.00 37.32
N HIS A 22 -14.07 -11.43 36.38
CA HIS A 22 -15.32 -10.73 36.70
C HIS A 22 -16.46 -11.69 37.07
N LEU A 23 -16.58 -12.82 36.36
CA LEU A 23 -17.62 -13.82 36.57
C LEU A 23 -17.39 -14.57 37.91
N PHE A 24 -16.14 -14.97 38.16
CA PHE A 24 -15.74 -15.64 39.38
C PHE A 24 -15.47 -14.60 40.47
N ARG A 25 -16.46 -14.42 41.35
CA ARG A 25 -16.31 -13.61 42.57
C ARG A 25 -15.36 -14.31 43.55
N LEU A 26 -14.06 -14.26 43.27
CA LEU A 26 -12.97 -14.90 44.04
C LEU A 26 -12.91 -14.44 45.50
N ARG A 27 -13.53 -13.28 45.83
CA ARG A 27 -13.61 -12.77 47.20
C ARG A 27 -14.93 -13.19 47.87
N ARG A 28 -14.84 -14.13 48.82
CA ARG A 28 -15.95 -14.45 49.74
C ARG A 28 -16.06 -13.33 50.79
N PHE A 29 -17.24 -12.74 50.94
CA PHE A 29 -17.48 -11.74 51.98
C PHE A 29 -17.63 -12.43 53.35
N LYS A 30 -16.83 -12.03 54.34
CA LYS A 30 -17.01 -12.46 55.74
C LYS A 30 -18.24 -11.74 56.32
N LYS A 31 -19.18 -12.50 56.88
CA LYS A 31 -20.37 -11.95 57.55
C LYS A 31 -20.01 -11.56 58.98
N THR A 32 -20.31 -10.32 59.38
CA THR A 32 -20.16 -9.83 60.76
C THR A 32 -21.54 -9.56 61.35
N PRO A 33 -21.83 -9.99 62.58
CA PRO A 33 -23.13 -9.72 63.23
C PRO A 33 -23.28 -8.22 63.51
N PHE A 34 -24.45 -7.66 63.19
CA PHE A 34 -24.77 -6.24 63.40
C PHE A 34 -26.20 -6.10 63.92
N THR A 35 -26.39 -5.25 64.94
CA THR A 35 -27.59 -5.23 65.81
C THR A 35 -28.86 -4.70 65.13
N ASN A 36 -28.77 -3.94 64.03
CA ASN A 36 -29.95 -3.40 63.33
C ASN A 36 -29.85 -3.52 61.79
N VAL A 37 -30.33 -4.63 61.23
CA VAL A 37 -30.22 -4.99 59.80
C VAL A 37 -31.42 -4.59 58.93
N LYS A 38 -32.59 -4.29 59.53
CA LYS A 38 -33.84 -4.01 58.77
C LYS A 38 -33.73 -2.76 57.90
N LEU A 39 -33.09 -1.69 58.39
CA LEU A 39 -32.91 -0.44 57.64
C LEU A 39 -31.91 -0.61 56.48
N LEU A 40 -30.80 -1.31 56.73
CA LEU A 40 -29.75 -1.57 55.73
C LEU A 40 -30.24 -2.46 54.58
N GLN A 41 -31.04 -3.49 54.89
CA GLN A 41 -31.48 -4.46 53.89
C GLN A 41 -32.44 -3.84 52.85
N LYS A 42 -33.24 -2.83 53.25
CA LYS A 42 -34.14 -2.09 52.37
C LYS A 42 -33.36 -1.29 51.31
N VAL A 43 -32.32 -0.55 51.72
CA VAL A 43 -31.44 0.25 50.82
C VAL A 43 -30.58 -0.63 49.91
N VAL A 44 -30.09 -1.77 50.45
CA VAL A 44 -29.27 -2.73 49.69
C VAL A 44 -30.05 -3.39 48.56
N SER A 45 -31.37 -3.55 48.68
CA SER A 45 -32.20 -4.18 47.65
C SER A 45 -32.31 -3.33 46.38
N GLU A 46 -32.51 -2.02 46.52
CA GLU A 46 -32.67 -1.11 45.37
C GLU A 46 -31.35 -0.81 44.66
N SER A 47 -30.26 -0.64 45.42
CA SER A 47 -28.94 -0.35 44.84
C SER A 47 -28.41 -1.50 43.96
N ARG A 48 -28.75 -2.76 44.28
CA ARG A 48 -28.19 -3.93 43.58
C ARG A 48 -28.51 -4.00 42.09
N LYS A 49 -29.72 -3.62 41.65
CA LYS A 49 -30.10 -3.72 40.22
C LYS A 49 -29.27 -2.76 39.36
N SER A 50 -29.23 -1.47 39.69
CA SER A 50 -28.45 -0.47 38.91
C SER A 50 -26.94 -0.76 38.89
N ASN A 51 -26.42 -1.26 40.01
CA ASN A 51 -24.99 -1.54 40.13
C ASN A 51 -24.56 -2.78 39.31
N THR A 52 -25.46 -3.68 38.94
CA THR A 52 -25.15 -4.79 38.02
C THR A 52 -24.99 -4.30 36.58
N LEU A 53 -25.91 -3.47 36.07
CA LEU A 53 -25.84 -2.94 34.71
C LEU A 53 -24.59 -2.08 34.49
N LYS A 54 -24.29 -1.18 35.45
CA LYS A 54 -23.06 -0.37 35.41
C LYS A 54 -21.79 -1.23 35.37
N LYS A 55 -21.76 -2.35 36.10
CA LYS A 55 -20.62 -3.28 36.11
C LYS A 55 -20.41 -3.98 34.77
N TRP A 56 -21.49 -4.43 34.12
CA TRP A 56 -21.41 -5.03 32.79
C TRP A 56 -20.96 -4.02 31.74
N LEU A 57 -21.46 -2.78 31.79
CA LEU A 57 -21.02 -1.71 30.89
C LEU A 57 -19.52 -1.43 31.06
N LEU A 58 -19.04 -1.34 32.30
CA LEU A 58 -17.62 -1.10 32.62
C LEU A 58 -16.72 -2.27 32.18
N LEU A 59 -17.21 -3.51 32.28
CA LEU A 59 -16.50 -4.67 31.75
C LEU A 59 -16.41 -4.58 30.23
N PHE A 60 -17.51 -4.29 29.55
CA PHE A 60 -17.55 -4.20 28.09
C PHE A 60 -16.61 -3.12 27.56
N THR A 61 -16.61 -1.92 28.17
CA THR A 61 -15.71 -0.84 27.75
C THR A 61 -14.24 -1.22 27.94
N ARG A 62 -13.87 -1.88 29.05
CA ARG A 62 -12.51 -2.39 29.25
C ARG A 62 -12.11 -3.38 28.15
N LEU A 63 -12.98 -4.34 27.84
CA LEU A 63 -12.72 -5.33 26.79
C LEU A 63 -12.61 -4.67 25.41
N MET A 64 -13.47 -3.69 25.10
CA MET A 64 -13.46 -2.94 23.85
C MET A 64 -12.15 -2.18 23.65
N VAL A 65 -11.63 -1.53 24.68
CA VAL A 65 -10.33 -0.83 24.59
C VAL A 65 -9.21 -1.80 24.25
N PHE A 66 -9.12 -2.94 24.95
CA PHE A 66 -8.08 -3.92 24.64
C PHE A 66 -8.28 -4.59 23.27
N ALA A 67 -9.53 -4.91 22.88
CA ALA A 67 -9.83 -5.46 21.57
C ALA A 67 -9.46 -4.48 20.45
N ALA A 68 -9.77 -3.19 20.62
CA ALA A 68 -9.40 -2.15 19.66
C ALA A 68 -7.88 -2.03 19.52
N VAL A 69 -7.13 -2.11 20.62
CA VAL A 69 -5.66 -2.12 20.61
C VAL A 69 -5.14 -3.35 19.85
N ILE A 70 -5.65 -4.55 20.14
CA ILE A 70 -5.24 -5.78 19.45
C ILE A 70 -5.52 -5.67 17.94
N ILE A 71 -6.72 -5.23 17.56
CA ILE A 71 -7.10 -5.03 16.15
C ILE A 71 -6.23 -3.96 15.49
N ALA A 72 -5.91 -2.85 16.17
CA ALA A 72 -5.02 -1.83 15.63
C ALA A 72 -3.63 -2.39 15.31
N PHE A 73 -3.09 -3.26 16.18
CA PHE A 73 -1.81 -3.92 15.94
C PHE A 73 -1.86 -4.97 14.82
N THR A 74 -3.02 -5.57 14.53
CA THR A 74 -3.16 -6.49 13.38
C THR A 74 -3.10 -5.79 12.01
N GLN A 75 -3.15 -4.43 11.99
CA GLN A 75 -3.11 -3.59 10.80
C GLN A 75 -4.05 -4.09 9.69
N PRO A 76 -5.38 -3.96 9.88
CA PRO A 76 -6.33 -4.43 8.89
C PRO A 76 -6.26 -3.57 7.63
N PHE A 77 -6.12 -4.20 6.48
CA PHE A 77 -6.05 -3.53 5.19
C PHE A 77 -7.04 -4.11 4.18
N PHE A 78 -7.46 -3.26 3.26
CA PHE A 78 -8.23 -3.69 2.10
C PHE A 78 -7.26 -3.93 0.95
N ALA A 79 -6.95 -5.20 0.67
CA ALA A 79 -6.18 -5.55 -0.52
C ALA A 79 -6.97 -5.10 -1.76
N LYS A 80 -6.38 -4.21 -2.56
CA LYS A 80 -6.90 -3.93 -3.90
C LYS A 80 -6.72 -5.21 -4.72
N LYS A 81 -7.76 -5.67 -5.42
CA LYS A 81 -7.70 -6.85 -6.33
C LYS A 81 -6.61 -6.74 -7.40
N SER A 82 -6.06 -5.54 -7.59
CA SER A 82 -4.91 -5.22 -8.44
C SER A 82 -3.62 -5.96 -8.09
N ALA A 83 -3.45 -6.50 -6.87
CA ALA A 83 -2.24 -7.26 -6.52
C ALA A 83 -2.12 -8.62 -7.25
N LEU A 84 -3.23 -9.18 -7.75
CA LEU A 84 -3.27 -10.43 -8.53
C LEU A 84 -3.34 -10.19 -10.04
N GLN A 85 -3.46 -8.94 -10.48
CA GLN A 85 -3.54 -8.61 -11.89
C GLN A 85 -2.14 -8.60 -12.50
N GLU A 86 -2.02 -9.19 -13.69
CA GLU A 86 -0.81 -9.12 -14.50
C GLU A 86 -0.47 -7.65 -14.76
N LYS A 87 0.79 -7.27 -14.51
CA LYS A 87 1.26 -5.90 -14.72
C LYS A 87 2.05 -5.86 -16.01
N GLU A 88 1.64 -4.98 -16.89
CA GLU A 88 2.35 -4.70 -18.13
C GLU A 88 3.00 -3.33 -17.98
N THR A 89 4.32 -3.31 -17.96
CA THR A 89 5.10 -2.09 -17.84
C THR A 89 5.73 -1.76 -19.19
N VAL A 90 5.42 -0.56 -19.69
CA VAL A 90 6.02 0.02 -20.89
C VAL A 90 6.78 1.27 -20.47
N ILE A 91 8.06 1.31 -20.77
CA ILE A 91 8.94 2.44 -20.45
C ILE A 91 9.27 3.16 -21.76
N TYR A 92 9.08 4.47 -21.77
CA TYR A 92 9.61 5.36 -22.79
C TYR A 92 10.83 6.06 -22.24
N LEU A 93 11.96 5.92 -22.93
CA LEU A 93 13.19 6.65 -22.64
C LEU A 93 13.46 7.63 -23.77
N ASP A 94 13.36 8.92 -23.47
CA ASP A 94 13.68 9.97 -24.42
C ASP A 94 15.19 10.02 -24.67
N ASN A 95 15.59 9.83 -25.92
CA ASN A 95 16.97 10.00 -26.38
C ASN A 95 17.09 11.17 -27.38
N SER A 96 16.21 12.16 -27.33
CA SER A 96 16.36 13.35 -28.17
C SER A 96 17.60 14.18 -27.80
N PHE A 97 18.07 15.05 -28.71
CA PHE A 97 19.26 15.90 -28.47
C PHE A 97 19.17 16.78 -27.22
N SER A 98 17.96 17.08 -26.72
CA SER A 98 17.82 17.82 -25.48
C SER A 98 18.39 17.07 -24.26
N MET A 99 18.35 15.74 -24.30
CA MET A 99 18.88 14.86 -23.26
C MET A 99 20.41 14.78 -23.26
N GLN A 100 21.09 15.42 -24.21
CA GLN A 100 22.55 15.53 -24.25
C GLN A 100 23.09 16.64 -23.33
N ALA A 101 22.21 17.42 -22.69
CA ALA A 101 22.64 18.46 -21.76
C ALA A 101 23.55 17.87 -20.66
N LYS A 102 24.72 18.51 -20.45
CA LYS A 102 25.70 18.04 -19.47
C LYS A 102 25.24 18.38 -18.06
N SER A 103 25.37 17.42 -17.17
CA SER A 103 25.25 17.54 -15.72
C SER A 103 26.56 17.12 -15.06
N ASP A 104 26.67 17.29 -13.74
CA ASP A 104 27.87 16.99 -12.96
C ASP A 104 28.31 15.51 -13.04
N GLN A 105 27.41 14.61 -13.46
CA GLN A 105 27.61 13.16 -13.52
C GLN A 105 27.52 12.54 -14.93
N GLY A 106 27.53 13.34 -15.99
CA GLY A 106 27.35 12.88 -17.38
C GLY A 106 26.24 13.63 -18.10
N SER A 107 25.77 13.12 -19.24
CA SER A 107 24.58 13.67 -19.90
C SER A 107 23.30 13.35 -19.11
N LEU A 108 22.22 14.09 -19.34
CA LEU A 108 20.91 13.76 -18.75
C LEU A 108 20.46 12.35 -19.15
N LEU A 109 20.76 11.93 -20.38
CA LEU A 109 20.50 10.58 -20.88
C LEU A 109 21.25 9.53 -20.06
N ASP A 110 22.55 9.72 -19.80
CA ASP A 110 23.35 8.78 -19.02
C ASP A 110 22.79 8.61 -17.61
N LYS A 111 22.36 9.71 -16.99
CA LYS A 111 21.74 9.69 -15.66
C LYS A 111 20.40 8.95 -15.69
N ALA A 112 19.56 9.23 -16.69
CA ALA A 112 18.28 8.56 -16.87
C ALA A 112 18.45 7.05 -17.04
N ILE A 113 19.44 6.61 -17.83
CA ILE A 113 19.79 5.19 -18.00
C ILE A 113 20.22 4.57 -16.67
N GLN A 114 21.10 5.23 -15.91
CA GLN A 114 21.55 4.72 -14.62
C GLN A 114 20.42 4.63 -13.58
N GLU A 115 19.53 5.61 -13.54
CA GLU A 115 18.36 5.59 -12.66
C GLU A 115 17.39 4.48 -13.06
N LEU A 116 17.18 4.28 -14.36
CA LEU A 116 16.34 3.19 -14.89
C LEU A 116 16.91 1.82 -14.50
N ILE A 117 18.21 1.60 -14.68
CA ILE A 117 18.87 0.34 -14.29
C ILE A 117 18.75 0.09 -12.78
N LYS A 118 18.77 1.13 -11.94
CA LYS A 118 18.61 0.99 -10.48
C LYS A 118 17.17 0.80 -10.04
N ALA A 119 16.21 1.36 -10.77
CA ALA A 119 14.80 1.39 -10.37
C ALA A 119 14.02 0.15 -10.85
N VAL A 120 14.43 -0.46 -11.96
CA VAL A 120 13.75 -1.65 -12.51
C VAL A 120 14.12 -2.90 -11.69
N PRO A 121 13.14 -3.63 -11.13
CA PRO A 121 13.40 -4.88 -10.40
C PRO A 121 14.02 -5.97 -11.29
N GLU A 122 14.97 -6.72 -10.74
CA GLU A 122 15.53 -7.87 -11.46
C GLU A 122 14.47 -8.97 -11.69
N GLY A 123 14.41 -9.50 -12.92
CA GLY A 123 13.53 -10.61 -13.30
C GLY A 123 12.11 -10.22 -13.71
N GLU A 124 11.77 -8.92 -13.73
CA GLU A 124 10.52 -8.42 -14.29
C GLU A 124 10.69 -8.15 -15.80
N LYS A 125 9.77 -8.67 -16.62
CA LYS A 125 9.74 -8.38 -18.05
C LYS A 125 9.03 -7.07 -18.32
N PHE A 126 9.61 -6.23 -19.15
CA PHE A 126 9.03 -4.96 -19.55
C PHE A 126 9.25 -4.71 -21.04
N ASN A 127 8.51 -3.73 -21.57
CA ASN A 127 8.76 -3.19 -22.89
C ASN A 127 9.47 -1.84 -22.74
N LEU A 128 10.45 -1.57 -23.59
CA LEU A 128 11.14 -0.30 -23.64
C LEU A 128 11.11 0.22 -25.07
N PHE A 129 10.83 1.50 -25.25
CA PHE A 129 11.06 2.14 -26.53
C PHE A 129 11.68 3.51 -26.34
N THR A 130 12.53 3.87 -27.29
CA THR A 130 13.10 5.21 -27.42
C THR A 130 12.49 5.90 -28.63
N ASN A 131 13.05 7.06 -29.00
CA ASN A 131 12.60 7.82 -30.16
C ASN A 131 12.88 7.04 -31.47
N ASN A 132 13.93 6.21 -31.50
CA ASN A 132 14.38 5.47 -32.69
C ASN A 132 14.52 3.95 -32.53
N SER A 133 14.38 3.39 -31.32
CA SER A 133 14.56 1.96 -31.05
C SER A 133 13.41 1.37 -30.23
N GLU A 134 13.17 0.07 -30.39
CA GLU A 134 12.09 -0.64 -29.70
C GLU A 134 12.58 -1.99 -29.20
N PHE A 135 12.22 -2.29 -27.96
CA PHE A 135 12.58 -3.53 -27.27
C PHE A 135 11.34 -4.11 -26.59
N ARG A 136 10.99 -5.34 -26.96
CA ARG A 136 9.76 -5.99 -26.53
C ARG A 136 10.06 -7.17 -25.62
N ASN A 137 9.33 -7.25 -24.51
CA ASN A 137 9.38 -8.38 -23.57
C ASN A 137 10.80 -8.73 -23.13
N ILE A 138 11.55 -7.71 -22.72
CA ILE A 138 12.96 -7.80 -22.32
C ILE A 138 13.10 -7.85 -20.80
N GLU A 139 14.21 -8.42 -20.33
CA GLU A 139 14.67 -8.28 -18.95
C GLU A 139 15.85 -7.31 -18.89
N LEU A 140 16.06 -6.68 -17.73
CA LEU A 140 17.11 -5.66 -17.57
C LEU A 140 18.52 -6.20 -17.90
N LYS A 141 18.76 -7.48 -17.62
CA LYS A 141 20.06 -8.16 -17.84
C LYS A 141 20.41 -8.27 -19.32
N ASP A 142 19.40 -8.39 -20.18
CA ASP A 142 19.60 -8.59 -21.62
C ASP A 142 19.95 -7.27 -22.32
N ILE A 143 19.40 -6.15 -21.85
CA ILE A 143 19.51 -4.86 -22.54
C ILE A 143 20.52 -3.90 -21.91
N GLN A 144 21.12 -4.24 -20.77
CA GLN A 144 21.97 -3.32 -20.02
C GLN A 144 23.10 -2.72 -20.89
N ASN A 145 23.72 -3.53 -21.75
CA ASN A 145 24.78 -3.05 -22.64
C ASN A 145 24.21 -2.15 -23.74
N ASP A 146 23.07 -2.51 -24.33
CA ASP A 146 22.44 -1.72 -25.39
C ASP A 146 22.02 -0.33 -24.85
N LEU A 147 21.48 -0.29 -23.62
CA LEU A 147 21.12 0.95 -22.93
C LEU A 147 22.31 1.90 -22.80
N LEU A 148 23.49 1.39 -22.43
CA LEU A 148 24.71 2.19 -22.28
C LEU A 148 25.27 2.69 -23.61
N THR A 149 24.81 2.14 -24.74
CA THR A 149 25.24 2.54 -26.09
C THR A 149 24.23 3.43 -26.81
N ILE A 150 23.11 3.78 -26.17
CA ILE A 150 22.09 4.63 -26.79
C ILE A 150 22.68 5.99 -27.16
N VAL A 151 22.56 6.34 -28.44
CA VAL A 151 23.01 7.63 -28.97
C VAL A 151 21.85 8.61 -29.03
N PRO A 152 22.07 9.91 -28.73
CA PRO A 152 21.05 10.94 -28.90
C PRO A 152 20.63 11.12 -30.38
N THR A 153 19.34 11.38 -30.61
CA THR A 153 18.74 11.54 -31.94
C THR A 153 18.06 12.91 -32.14
N PRO A 154 17.92 13.38 -33.39
CA PRO A 154 17.11 14.58 -33.68
C PRO A 154 15.62 14.35 -33.45
N ASP A 155 15.16 13.11 -33.58
CA ASP A 155 13.75 12.74 -33.47
C ASP A 155 13.23 13.02 -32.06
N GLN A 156 12.05 13.64 -31.97
CA GLN A 156 11.33 13.82 -30.71
C GLN A 156 9.86 13.48 -30.93
N LEU A 157 9.34 12.61 -30.06
CA LEU A 157 7.93 12.26 -30.03
C LEU A 157 7.17 13.22 -29.12
N ASN A 158 5.92 13.51 -29.45
CA ASN A 158 4.99 14.24 -28.57
C ASN A 158 4.27 13.27 -27.63
N LEU A 159 3.64 13.78 -26.55
CA LEU A 159 2.91 12.94 -25.59
C LEU A 159 1.84 12.05 -26.23
N ASP A 160 1.10 12.57 -27.21
CA ASP A 160 0.07 11.81 -27.92
C ASP A 160 0.67 10.63 -28.70
N GLU A 161 1.81 10.86 -29.36
CA GLU A 161 2.53 9.83 -30.13
C GLU A 161 3.13 8.78 -29.19
N ILE A 162 3.69 9.20 -28.06
CA ILE A 162 4.21 8.29 -27.02
C ILE A 162 3.08 7.41 -26.49
N GLN A 163 1.90 7.99 -26.21
CA GLN A 163 0.75 7.23 -25.73
C GLN A 163 0.22 6.26 -26.79
N LEU A 164 0.12 6.69 -28.05
CA LEU A 164 -0.30 5.83 -29.17
C LEU A 164 0.69 4.68 -29.39
N LYS A 165 1.99 4.98 -29.37
CA LYS A 165 3.05 3.98 -29.51
C LYS A 165 3.03 3.01 -28.33
N ALA A 166 2.92 3.50 -27.10
CA ALA A 166 2.81 2.68 -25.89
C ALA A 166 1.59 1.73 -25.93
N ASN A 167 0.45 2.19 -26.47
CA ASN A 167 -0.73 1.34 -26.65
C ASN A 167 -0.49 0.13 -27.55
N ASN A 168 0.47 0.19 -28.47
CA ASN A 168 0.88 -0.95 -29.32
C ASN A 168 1.78 -1.96 -28.60
N PHE A 169 2.29 -1.62 -27.41
CA PHE A 169 3.07 -2.53 -26.56
C PHE A 169 2.20 -3.22 -25.50
N PHE A 170 1.11 -2.58 -25.07
CA PHE A 170 0.17 -3.20 -24.15
C PHE A 170 -0.65 -4.29 -24.84
N SER A 171 -0.96 -5.37 -24.12
CA SER A 171 -1.85 -6.40 -24.62
C SER A 171 -3.30 -5.91 -24.66
N LYS A 172 -4.18 -6.64 -25.35
CA LYS A 172 -5.62 -6.37 -25.37
C LYS A 172 -6.33 -6.80 -24.07
N ASN A 173 -5.60 -7.31 -23.07
CA ASN A 173 -6.16 -7.75 -21.80
C ASN A 173 -6.69 -6.54 -21.01
N THR A 174 -7.99 -6.51 -20.74
CA THR A 174 -8.66 -5.46 -19.96
C THR A 174 -8.49 -5.65 -18.45
N ASN A 175 -8.07 -6.85 -18.02
CA ASN A 175 -7.83 -7.16 -16.61
C ASN A 175 -6.38 -6.93 -16.19
N ALA A 176 -5.47 -6.65 -17.13
CA ALA A 176 -4.07 -6.32 -16.84
C ALA A 176 -3.93 -4.84 -16.45
N ILE A 177 -3.01 -4.57 -15.53
CA ILE A 177 -2.67 -3.20 -15.13
C ILE A 177 -1.59 -2.71 -16.08
N LYS A 178 -1.93 -1.68 -16.85
CA LYS A 178 -1.06 -1.07 -17.85
C LYS A 178 -0.35 0.14 -17.24
N ASN A 179 0.96 0.04 -17.10
CA ASN A 179 1.80 1.12 -16.59
C ASN A 179 2.64 1.69 -17.72
N LEU A 180 2.45 2.97 -18.04
CA LEU A 180 3.33 3.73 -18.93
C LEU A 180 4.23 4.62 -18.09
N ILE A 181 5.54 4.43 -18.18
CA ILE A 181 6.55 5.26 -17.52
C ILE A 181 7.25 6.08 -18.61
N ILE A 182 7.26 7.41 -18.44
CA ILE A 182 7.87 8.34 -19.40
C ILE A 182 9.07 8.97 -18.72
N VAL A 183 10.26 8.79 -19.29
CA VAL A 183 11.52 9.36 -18.83
C VAL A 183 12.01 10.35 -19.88
N SER A 184 11.93 11.64 -19.58
CA SER A 184 12.30 12.74 -20.48
C SER A 184 12.66 13.98 -19.66
N ASP A 185 13.26 14.98 -20.29
CA ASP A 185 13.44 16.32 -19.74
C ASP A 185 12.18 17.20 -19.85
N PHE A 186 11.09 16.65 -20.41
CA PHE A 186 9.76 17.27 -20.50
C PHE A 186 9.75 18.68 -21.10
N GLN A 187 10.56 18.89 -22.14
CA GLN A 187 10.57 20.16 -22.87
C GLN A 187 9.22 20.51 -23.50
N LYS A 188 9.01 21.80 -23.76
CA LYS A 188 7.76 22.36 -24.30
C LYS A 188 7.28 21.64 -25.58
N ARG A 189 8.19 21.13 -26.41
CA ARG A 189 7.85 20.39 -27.63
C ARG A 189 7.09 19.09 -27.32
N LEU A 190 7.55 18.33 -26.32
CA LEU A 190 6.89 17.10 -25.84
C LEU A 190 5.44 17.34 -25.41
N ALA A 191 5.19 18.44 -24.69
CA ALA A 191 3.88 18.83 -24.18
C ALA A 191 2.97 19.48 -25.23
N SER A 192 3.53 19.90 -26.36
CA SER A 192 2.76 20.51 -27.45
C SER A 192 2.13 19.40 -28.27
N GLY A 193 1.01 18.85 -27.78
CA GLY A 193 0.13 18.00 -28.58
C GLY A 193 -0.27 18.74 -29.87
N ASN A 194 -0.51 17.98 -30.94
CA ASN A 194 -0.75 18.51 -32.28
C ASN A 194 -2.01 19.43 -32.27
N LYS A 195 -1.81 20.73 -32.04
CA LYS A 195 -2.88 21.74 -32.01
C LYS A 195 -3.19 22.33 -33.38
N ASP A 196 -2.49 21.86 -34.40
CA ASP A 196 -2.63 22.32 -35.78
C ASP A 196 -3.23 21.19 -36.63
N ALA A 197 -4.52 20.93 -36.42
CA ALA A 197 -5.39 20.19 -37.35
C ALA A 197 -6.83 20.72 -37.26
#